data_AF-A0A2A7SB74-F1
#
_entry.id   AF-A0A2A7SB74-F1
#
_cell.length_a   1.000
_cell.length_b   1.000
_cell.length_c   1.000
_cell.angle_alpha   90.00
_cell.angle_beta   90.00
_cell.angle_gamma   90.00
#
_symmetry.space_group_name_H-M   'P 1'
#
loop_
_entity.id
_entity.type
_entity.pdbx_description
1 polymer ?
#
loop_
_entity_poly.entity_id
_entity_poly.type
_entity_poly.pdbx_seq_one_letter_code
_entity_poly.pdbx_strand_id
1 'polypeptide(L)'
;MPIPDRFAARRRPRRATVAALATLLLTLAACAPSQPPGAAASMPATPLSGAAPLTLERAKSDAFVAQYGIEPDSPKAAIVARWREKMLTDPDIVRAFGMGDGGQAGRSLAERRPEFFSEGSLRVSQSDRSTFISIGARVLDAAPPDCGGEKSMSAVIVRYLSLARLSDQDIDDYFRITYESLKRSAQQTPLATVNEPQREQGRNALSAAIAERLKGDPDAARSLAAAVADPAAVTPEIWCSNMRTMEHAVLSIPQPQRDWLLISIQTDALARRSANLPVPRPPSAP
;
A
#
# COMPACT_ATOMS: atom_id res chain seq x y z
N MET A 1 15.34 62.59 -26.90
CA MET A 1 15.16 61.12 -26.75
C MET A 1 16.28 60.61 -25.87
N PRO A 2 16.06 59.67 -24.91
CA PRO A 2 15.13 58.54 -25.03
C PRO A 2 14.19 58.29 -23.83
N ILE A 3 13.30 57.33 -24.11
CA ILE A 3 12.11 56.79 -23.43
C ILE A 3 12.49 55.70 -22.39
N PRO A 4 11.59 55.36 -21.43
CA PRO A 4 11.92 54.77 -20.13
C PRO A 4 11.70 53.23 -20.06
N ASP A 5 11.72 52.74 -18.81
CA ASP A 5 11.16 51.47 -18.33
C ASP A 5 11.93 50.17 -18.61
N ARG A 6 12.72 49.77 -17.60
CA ARG A 6 13.03 48.35 -17.37
C ARG A 6 12.09 47.79 -16.32
N PHE A 7 11.06 47.11 -16.83
CA PHE A 7 10.24 46.14 -16.10
C PHE A 7 11.13 45.18 -15.29
N ALA A 8 11.07 45.29 -13.97
CA ALA A 8 11.50 44.23 -13.07
C ALA A 8 10.48 43.08 -13.19
N ALA A 9 10.79 42.09 -14.03
CA ALA A 9 10.05 40.84 -14.08
C ALA A 9 10.25 40.08 -12.77
N ARG A 10 9.32 40.29 -11.81
CA ARG A 10 9.14 39.42 -10.64
C ARG A 10 8.88 38.00 -11.16
N ARG A 11 9.91 37.14 -11.13
CA ARG A 11 9.74 35.69 -11.29
C ARG A 11 8.87 35.19 -10.14
N ARG A 12 7.59 34.95 -10.42
CA ARG A 12 6.71 34.22 -9.50
C ARG A 12 7.29 32.81 -9.30
N PRO A 13 7.44 32.32 -8.06
CA PRO A 13 7.79 30.92 -7.84
C PRO A 13 6.71 30.05 -8.47
N ARG A 14 7.10 29.11 -9.34
CA ARG A 14 6.21 28.09 -9.89
C ARG A 14 5.63 27.32 -8.71
N ARG A 15 4.34 27.53 -8.42
CA ARG A 15 3.59 26.65 -7.52
C ARG A 15 3.71 25.25 -8.11
N ALA A 16 4.41 24.35 -7.43
CA ALA A 16 4.34 22.92 -7.75
C ALA A 16 2.86 22.55 -7.73
N THR A 17 2.33 22.12 -8.87
CA THR A 17 0.92 21.77 -8.99
C THR A 17 0.66 20.55 -8.12
N VAL A 18 -0.37 20.60 -7.26
CA VAL A 18 -0.74 19.54 -6.30
C VAL A 18 -0.91 18.16 -6.97
N ALA A 19 -1.23 18.14 -8.27
CA ALA A 19 -1.25 16.93 -9.10
C ALA A 19 0.08 16.16 -9.12
N ALA A 20 1.21 16.86 -8.98
CA ALA A 20 2.54 16.29 -9.00
C ALA A 20 2.97 15.76 -7.60
N LEU A 21 2.36 16.27 -6.51
CA LEU A 21 2.51 15.75 -5.14
C LEU A 21 1.72 14.46 -4.91
N ALA A 22 0.57 14.31 -5.58
CA ALA A 22 -0.18 13.06 -5.59
C ALA A 22 0.68 11.89 -6.12
N THR A 23 1.57 12.14 -7.09
CA THR A 23 2.53 11.15 -7.66
C THR A 23 3.48 10.52 -6.66
N LEU A 24 3.76 11.19 -5.53
CA LEU A 24 4.58 10.60 -4.47
C LEU A 24 3.78 9.63 -3.60
N LEU A 25 2.52 9.96 -3.27
CA LEU A 25 1.60 9.08 -2.52
C LEU A 25 1.11 7.87 -3.33
N LEU A 26 1.34 7.87 -4.65
CA LEU A 26 0.92 6.82 -5.58
C LEU A 26 1.72 5.52 -5.48
N THR A 27 2.66 5.41 -4.54
CA THR A 27 3.49 4.22 -4.33
C THR A 27 2.79 3.07 -3.61
N LEU A 28 1.53 3.22 -3.17
CA LEU A 28 0.69 2.06 -2.81
C LEU A 28 0.31 1.21 -4.04
N ALA A 29 0.67 1.66 -5.25
CA ALA A 29 0.15 1.14 -6.50
C ALA A 29 1.21 0.84 -7.60
N ALA A 30 2.47 0.51 -7.28
CA ALA A 30 3.42 0.05 -8.31
C ALA A 30 4.20 -1.21 -7.89
N CYS A 31 4.38 -2.12 -8.86
CA CYS A 31 4.66 -3.55 -8.73
C CYS A 31 6.13 -3.96 -8.48
N ALA A 32 6.26 -5.19 -7.94
CA ALA A 32 7.31 -6.23 -8.01
C ALA A 32 8.78 -5.91 -7.65
N PRO A 33 9.43 -6.84 -6.92
CA PRO A 33 10.25 -7.82 -7.65
C PRO A 33 9.83 -9.27 -7.39
N SER A 34 10.03 -10.09 -8.43
CA SER A 34 9.98 -11.54 -8.43
C SER A 34 10.98 -12.09 -7.43
N GLN A 35 10.54 -12.90 -6.45
CA GLN A 35 11.47 -13.71 -5.65
C GLN A 35 12.04 -14.84 -6.51
N PRO A 36 13.34 -15.15 -6.41
CA PRO A 36 13.91 -16.35 -7.02
C PRO A 36 13.35 -17.61 -6.34
N PRO A 37 13.27 -18.75 -7.05
CA PRO A 37 12.72 -19.99 -6.50
C PRO A 37 13.63 -20.52 -5.39
N GLY A 38 13.19 -20.38 -4.13
CA GLY A 38 13.79 -21.06 -2.99
C GLY A 38 13.47 -22.56 -3.05
N ALA A 39 14.51 -23.38 -3.01
CA ALA A 39 14.46 -24.83 -3.14
C ALA A 39 13.44 -25.48 -2.21
N ALA A 40 12.54 -26.30 -2.78
CA ALA A 40 11.74 -27.23 -2.02
C ALA A 40 12.67 -28.27 -1.39
N ALA A 41 12.80 -28.24 -0.07
CA ALA A 41 13.44 -29.32 0.68
C ALA A 41 12.47 -30.51 0.70
N SER A 42 12.73 -31.48 -0.17
CA SER A 42 12.08 -32.80 -0.14
C SER A 42 12.52 -33.54 1.12
N MET A 43 11.64 -33.70 2.10
CA MET A 43 11.86 -34.61 3.23
C MET A 43 11.30 -36.00 2.92
N PRO A 44 12.01 -37.09 3.26
CA PRO A 44 11.54 -38.44 3.00
C PRO A 44 10.37 -38.80 3.94
N ALA A 45 9.33 -39.41 3.37
CA ALA A 45 8.18 -39.91 4.11
C ALA A 45 8.53 -41.21 4.84
N THR A 46 8.62 -41.17 6.17
CA THR A 46 8.54 -42.36 7.03
C THR A 46 7.09 -42.54 7.48
N PRO A 47 6.50 -43.75 7.33
CA PRO A 47 5.13 -44.00 7.76
C PRO A 47 5.14 -44.31 9.25
N LEU A 48 4.45 -43.50 10.06
CA LEU A 48 4.13 -43.85 11.43
C LEU A 48 2.64 -43.60 11.70
N SER A 49 2.01 -44.70 12.07
CA SER A 49 0.60 -44.89 12.38
C SER A 49 0.05 -43.92 13.43
N GLY A 50 -1.22 -43.55 13.23
CA GLY A 50 -2.22 -43.76 14.28
C GLY A 50 -2.28 -42.75 15.43
N ALA A 51 -2.05 -41.46 15.20
CA ALA A 51 -2.72 -40.34 15.87
C ALA A 51 -2.27 -39.02 15.23
N ALA A 52 -3.20 -38.07 15.14
CA ALA A 52 -2.97 -36.63 14.97
C ALA A 52 -2.90 -36.02 13.54
N PRO A 53 -4.06 -35.76 12.93
CA PRO A 53 -4.23 -34.61 12.04
C PRO A 53 -4.03 -33.27 12.78
N LEU A 54 -4.33 -33.25 14.10
CA LEU A 54 -4.31 -32.04 14.93
C LEU A 54 -2.90 -31.52 15.25
N THR A 55 -1.87 -32.37 15.27
CA THR A 55 -0.50 -31.93 15.64
C THR A 55 0.25 -31.36 14.45
N LEU A 56 0.07 -31.91 13.23
CA LEU A 56 0.73 -31.39 12.03
C LEU A 56 0.17 -30.03 11.62
N GLU A 57 -1.15 -29.85 11.64
CA GLU A 57 -1.76 -28.55 11.32
C GLU A 57 -1.44 -27.49 12.39
N ARG A 58 -1.38 -27.88 13.67
CA ARG A 58 -0.89 -27.01 14.73
C ARG A 58 0.58 -26.64 14.51
N ALA A 59 1.45 -27.60 14.25
CA ALA A 59 2.87 -27.34 13.98
C ALA A 59 3.09 -26.43 12.75
N LYS A 60 2.27 -26.58 11.69
CA LYS A 60 2.28 -25.67 10.53
C LYS A 60 1.84 -24.25 10.90
N SER A 61 0.81 -24.13 11.73
CA SER A 61 0.32 -22.83 12.22
C SER A 61 1.36 -22.15 13.12
N ASP A 62 1.97 -22.90 14.03
CA ASP A 62 3.00 -22.43 14.95
C ASP A 62 4.26 -21.98 14.17
N ALA A 63 4.70 -22.79 13.20
CA ALA A 63 5.78 -22.43 12.30
C ALA A 63 5.46 -21.17 11.46
N PHE A 64 4.20 -21.03 11.01
CA PHE A 64 3.77 -19.87 10.25
C PHE A 64 3.84 -18.58 11.07
N VAL A 65 3.42 -18.58 12.34
CA VAL A 65 3.48 -17.35 13.17
C VAL A 65 4.89 -17.09 13.68
N ALA A 66 5.67 -18.14 13.98
CA ALA A 66 7.06 -18.03 14.39
C ALA A 66 7.95 -17.38 13.32
N GLN A 67 7.70 -17.63 12.02
CA GLN A 67 8.45 -16.99 10.94
C GLN A 67 8.29 -15.45 10.91
N TYR A 68 7.24 -14.93 11.55
CA TYR A 68 6.97 -13.50 11.70
C TYR A 68 7.39 -12.95 13.08
N GLY A 69 8.05 -13.77 13.91
CA GLY A 69 8.45 -13.41 15.27
C GLY A 69 7.28 -13.33 16.26
N ILE A 70 6.16 -13.99 15.96
CA ILE A 70 4.99 -14.06 16.84
C ILE A 70 5.08 -15.35 17.65
N GLU A 71 4.97 -15.23 18.98
CA GLU A 71 4.94 -16.37 19.89
C GLU A 71 3.70 -17.26 19.62
N PRO A 72 3.85 -18.57 19.36
CA PRO A 72 2.76 -19.45 18.94
C PRO A 72 1.54 -19.51 19.87
N ASP A 73 1.74 -19.44 21.18
CA ASP A 73 0.66 -19.49 22.18
C ASP A 73 0.18 -18.09 22.63
N SER A 74 0.58 -17.03 21.93
CA SER A 74 0.15 -15.66 22.26
C SER A 74 -1.28 -15.35 21.77
N PRO A 75 -1.98 -14.38 22.40
CA PRO A 75 -3.25 -13.86 21.87
C PRO A 75 -3.14 -13.40 20.41
N LYS A 76 -1.98 -12.85 20.04
CA LYS A 76 -1.65 -12.43 18.68
C LYS A 76 -1.67 -13.61 17.69
N ALA A 77 -1.08 -14.75 18.04
CA ALA A 77 -1.13 -15.94 17.20
C ALA A 77 -2.58 -16.42 16.99
N ALA A 78 -3.43 -16.37 18.02
CA ALA A 78 -4.85 -16.70 17.90
C ALA A 78 -5.62 -15.74 16.96
N ILE A 79 -5.28 -14.45 16.96
CA ILE A 79 -5.82 -13.47 16.01
C ILE A 79 -5.46 -13.86 14.57
N VAL A 80 -4.18 -14.15 14.31
CA VAL A 80 -3.71 -14.54 12.98
C VAL A 80 -4.36 -15.84 12.52
N ALA A 81 -4.44 -16.85 13.38
CA ALA A 81 -5.07 -18.13 13.08
C ALA A 81 -6.54 -17.97 12.67
N ARG A 82 -7.31 -17.18 13.44
CA ARG A 82 -8.73 -16.88 13.15
C ARG A 82 -8.90 -16.23 11.77
N TRP A 83 -8.10 -15.22 11.45
CA TRP A 83 -8.20 -14.54 10.16
C TRP A 83 -7.77 -15.42 9.00
N ARG A 84 -6.73 -16.25 9.19
CA ARG A 84 -6.29 -17.21 8.18
C ARG A 84 -7.38 -18.24 7.89
N GLU A 85 -7.97 -18.83 8.93
CA GLU A 85 -9.10 -19.74 8.78
C GLU A 85 -10.27 -19.08 8.04
N LYS A 86 -10.66 -17.88 8.46
CA LYS A 86 -11.74 -17.12 7.83
C LYS A 86 -11.48 -16.85 6.34
N MET A 87 -10.25 -16.49 5.96
CA MET A 87 -9.89 -16.24 4.56
C MET A 87 -9.86 -17.53 3.72
N LEU A 88 -9.40 -18.64 4.29
CA LEU A 88 -9.30 -19.94 3.59
C LEU A 88 -10.65 -20.66 3.45
N THR A 89 -11.63 -20.30 4.27
CA THR A 89 -12.95 -20.94 4.27
C THR A 89 -14.06 -20.06 3.68
N ASP A 90 -13.81 -18.77 3.42
CA ASP A 90 -14.80 -17.89 2.82
C ASP A 90 -15.03 -18.26 1.34
N PRO A 91 -16.24 -18.70 0.96
CA PRO A 91 -16.51 -19.24 -0.37
C PRO A 91 -16.37 -18.20 -1.49
N ASP A 92 -16.56 -16.91 -1.22
CA ASP A 92 -16.36 -15.87 -2.22
C ASP A 92 -14.87 -15.66 -2.48
N ILE A 93 -14.06 -15.61 -1.41
CA ILE A 93 -12.61 -15.46 -1.50
C ILE A 93 -11.99 -16.71 -2.15
N VAL A 94 -12.37 -17.91 -1.72
CA VAL A 94 -11.89 -19.17 -2.30
C VAL A 94 -12.20 -19.21 -3.80
N ARG A 95 -13.44 -18.90 -4.20
CA ARG A 95 -13.85 -18.92 -5.60
C ARG A 95 -13.13 -17.87 -6.45
N ALA A 96 -12.96 -16.65 -5.94
CA ALA A 96 -12.38 -15.54 -6.70
C ALA A 96 -10.85 -15.61 -6.81
N PHE A 97 -10.18 -16.17 -5.81
CA PHE A 97 -8.71 -16.15 -5.70
C PHE A 97 -8.06 -17.54 -5.70
N GLY A 98 -8.86 -18.61 -5.78
CA GLY A 98 -8.37 -19.99 -5.76
C GLY A 98 -7.85 -20.43 -4.39
N MET A 99 -8.19 -19.73 -3.30
CA MET A 99 -7.71 -20.03 -1.95
C MET A 99 -8.31 -21.34 -1.40
N GLY A 100 -7.82 -22.49 -1.84
CA GLY A 100 -8.32 -23.79 -1.37
C GLY A 100 -7.66 -25.05 -1.96
N ASP A 101 -6.81 -24.91 -2.97
CA ASP A 101 -6.26 -26.03 -3.74
C ASP A 101 -4.81 -26.41 -3.40
N GLY A 102 -4.23 -25.84 -2.33
CA GLY A 102 -2.90 -26.22 -1.84
C GLY A 102 -1.77 -25.80 -2.79
N GLY A 103 -1.30 -24.56 -2.63
CA GLY A 103 0.01 -24.10 -3.13
C GLY A 103 -0.02 -23.14 -4.32
N GLN A 104 -0.99 -23.24 -5.24
CA GLN A 104 -1.09 -22.32 -6.38
C GLN A 104 -1.76 -20.98 -6.00
N ALA A 105 -2.71 -21.02 -5.07
CA ALA A 105 -3.43 -19.84 -4.55
C ALA A 105 -2.54 -18.73 -3.98
N GLY A 106 -1.47 -19.09 -3.27
CA GLY A 106 -0.57 -18.10 -2.65
C GLY A 106 0.24 -17.31 -3.68
N ARG A 107 0.55 -17.92 -4.83
CA ARG A 107 1.26 -17.28 -5.94
C ARG A 107 0.34 -16.32 -6.70
N SER A 108 -0.90 -16.72 -6.97
CA SER A 108 -1.88 -15.85 -7.65
C SER A 108 -2.21 -14.59 -6.83
N LEU A 109 -2.30 -14.70 -5.51
CA LEU A 109 -2.58 -13.56 -4.62
C LEU A 109 -1.37 -12.63 -4.47
N ALA A 110 -0.14 -13.18 -4.46
CA ALA A 110 1.08 -12.39 -4.43
C ALA A 110 1.30 -11.64 -5.77
N GLU A 111 0.98 -12.27 -6.89
CA GLU A 111 1.08 -11.67 -8.23
C GLU A 111 0.00 -10.61 -8.48
N ARG A 112 -1.23 -10.83 -8.00
CA ARG A 112 -2.35 -9.86 -8.12
C ARG A 112 -2.45 -8.86 -6.97
N ARG A 113 -1.46 -8.86 -6.08
CA ARG A 113 -1.39 -7.99 -4.90
C ARG A 113 -1.53 -6.50 -5.28
N PRO A 114 -0.87 -5.98 -6.33
CA PRO A 114 -0.96 -4.56 -6.67
C PRO A 114 -2.36 -4.13 -7.14
N GLU A 115 -3.08 -4.96 -7.90
CA GLU A 115 -4.46 -4.72 -8.33
C GLU A 115 -5.39 -4.80 -7.12
N PHE A 116 -5.19 -5.82 -6.29
CA PHE A 116 -5.96 -6.06 -5.09
C PHE A 116 -5.85 -4.91 -4.08
N PHE A 117 -4.65 -4.45 -3.75
CA PHE A 117 -4.49 -3.39 -2.76
C PHE A 117 -4.98 -2.04 -3.28
N SER A 118 -4.82 -1.75 -4.58
CA SER A 118 -5.28 -0.47 -5.15
C SER A 118 -6.79 -0.41 -5.39
N GLU A 119 -7.40 -1.45 -5.97
CA GLU A 119 -8.86 -1.48 -6.14
C GLU A 119 -9.57 -1.84 -4.83
N GLY A 120 -9.03 -2.78 -4.08
CA GLY A 120 -9.64 -3.25 -2.84
C GLY A 120 -9.67 -2.17 -1.76
N SER A 121 -8.73 -1.23 -1.74
CA SER A 121 -8.80 -0.07 -0.82
C SER A 121 -9.93 0.90 -1.19
N LEU A 122 -10.33 0.98 -2.47
CA LEU A 122 -11.53 1.71 -2.88
C LEU A 122 -12.83 0.99 -2.52
N ARG A 123 -12.79 -0.30 -2.17
CA ARG A 123 -13.98 -1.09 -1.81
C ARG A 123 -14.25 -1.17 -0.31
N VAL A 124 -13.26 -0.89 0.54
CA VAL A 124 -13.43 -0.92 2.01
C VAL A 124 -14.08 0.35 2.55
N SER A 125 -14.31 0.42 3.86
CA SER A 125 -14.91 1.59 4.51
C SER A 125 -13.95 2.79 4.57
N GLN A 126 -14.49 3.99 4.86
CA GLN A 126 -13.69 5.20 5.10
C GLN A 126 -12.70 5.04 6.26
N SER A 127 -13.13 4.39 7.35
CA SER A 127 -12.26 4.11 8.49
C SER A 127 -11.11 3.18 8.08
N ASP A 128 -11.40 2.14 7.31
CA ASP A 128 -10.41 1.16 6.88
C ASP A 128 -9.36 1.75 5.94
N ARG A 129 -9.78 2.61 5.00
CA ARG A 129 -8.85 3.37 4.15
C ARG A 129 -7.89 4.22 4.99
N SER A 130 -8.40 4.88 6.03
CA SER A 130 -7.57 5.68 6.94
C SER A 130 -6.62 4.82 7.78
N THR A 131 -7.09 3.66 8.27
CA THR A 131 -6.27 2.74 9.06
C THR A 131 -5.13 2.17 8.22
N PHE A 132 -5.34 1.81 6.96
CA PHE A 132 -4.26 1.34 6.08
C PHE A 132 -3.13 2.36 5.92
N ILE A 133 -3.49 3.63 5.69
CA ILE A 133 -2.52 4.73 5.60
C ILE A 133 -1.76 4.90 6.91
N SER A 134 -2.47 4.79 8.04
CA SER A 134 -1.85 4.86 9.37
C SER A 134 -0.83 3.74 9.60
N ILE A 135 -1.13 2.52 9.15
CA ILE A 135 -0.18 1.39 9.19
C ILE A 135 1.03 1.69 8.31
N GLY A 136 0.83 2.20 7.09
CA GLY A 136 1.91 2.59 6.17
C GLY A 136 2.85 3.63 6.78
N ALA A 137 2.30 4.69 7.38
CA ALA A 137 3.09 5.71 8.07
C ALA A 137 3.96 5.11 9.20
N ARG A 138 3.39 4.22 10.03
CA ARG A 138 4.14 3.55 11.10
C ARG A 138 5.29 2.69 10.55
N VAL A 139 5.08 2.01 9.43
CA VAL A 139 6.13 1.23 8.78
C VAL A 139 7.28 2.13 8.32
N LEU A 140 6.98 3.28 7.72
CA LEU A 140 8.00 4.26 7.34
C LEU A 140 8.73 4.83 8.57
N ASP A 141 8.02 5.13 9.65
CA ASP A 141 8.60 5.62 10.89
C ASP A 141 9.55 4.60 11.54
N ALA A 142 9.27 3.30 11.37
CA ALA A 142 10.11 2.21 11.87
C ALA A 142 11.29 1.84 10.94
N ALA A 143 11.26 2.26 9.67
CA ALA A 143 12.32 2.00 8.71
C ALA A 143 13.56 2.88 8.99
N PRO A 144 14.77 2.48 8.54
CA PRO A 144 15.97 3.33 8.57
C PRO A 144 15.75 4.67 7.84
N PRO A 145 16.59 5.70 8.07
CA PRO A 145 16.43 7.01 7.43
C PRO A 145 16.32 6.95 5.90
N ASP A 146 17.04 6.03 5.27
CA ASP A 146 17.06 5.77 3.82
C ASP A 146 16.11 4.67 3.34
N CYS A 147 15.22 4.18 4.22
CA CYS A 147 14.35 3.04 3.97
C CYS A 147 15.15 1.78 3.56
N GLY A 148 16.42 1.66 3.95
CA GLY A 148 17.35 0.60 3.52
C GLY A 148 17.62 0.56 2.03
N GLY A 149 17.64 1.73 1.39
CA GLY A 149 17.89 1.89 -0.05
C GLY A 149 16.63 1.80 -0.93
N GLU A 150 15.46 1.50 -0.35
CA GLU A 150 14.23 1.33 -1.12
C GLU A 150 13.59 2.68 -1.51
N LYS A 151 13.07 2.73 -2.73
CA LYS A 151 12.27 3.85 -3.26
C LYS A 151 10.85 3.46 -3.63
N SER A 152 10.36 2.36 -3.03
CA SER A 152 9.04 1.79 -3.27
C SER A 152 8.36 1.50 -1.95
N MET A 153 7.18 2.09 -1.73
CA MET A 153 6.43 1.85 -0.51
C MET A 153 6.05 0.37 -0.35
N SER A 154 5.76 -0.33 -1.45
CA SER A 154 5.55 -1.78 -1.45
C SER A 154 6.77 -2.54 -0.92
N ALA A 155 7.97 -2.18 -1.36
CA ALA A 155 9.20 -2.83 -0.92
C ALA A 155 9.51 -2.50 0.55
N VAL A 156 9.29 -1.25 0.97
CA VAL A 156 9.39 -0.82 2.36
C VAL A 156 8.41 -1.60 3.25
N ILE A 157 7.15 -1.75 2.84
CA ILE A 157 6.16 -2.55 3.58
C ILE A 157 6.60 -4.00 3.69
N VAL A 158 7.01 -4.64 2.58
CA VAL A 158 7.47 -6.04 2.61
C VAL A 158 8.66 -6.23 3.55
N ARG A 159 9.56 -5.24 3.62
CA ARG A 159 10.80 -5.34 4.41
C ARG A 159 10.63 -4.96 5.88
N TYR A 160 9.79 -3.97 6.19
CA TYR A 160 9.73 -3.34 7.51
C TYR A 160 8.39 -3.51 8.23
N LEU A 161 7.34 -4.03 7.58
CA LEU A 161 6.14 -4.44 8.29
C LEU A 161 6.45 -5.67 9.14
N SER A 162 6.60 -5.44 10.45
CA SER A 162 6.76 -6.51 11.43
C SER A 162 5.43 -6.77 12.12
N LEU A 163 4.78 -7.89 11.79
CA LEU A 163 3.52 -8.29 12.44
C LEU A 163 3.69 -8.51 13.95
N ALA A 164 4.86 -8.97 14.39
CA ALA A 164 5.19 -9.10 15.81
C ALA A 164 5.22 -7.77 16.57
N ARG A 165 5.61 -6.68 15.91
CA ARG A 165 5.69 -5.34 16.52
C ARG A 165 4.36 -4.58 16.50
N LEU A 166 3.34 -5.09 15.80
CA LEU A 166 2.00 -4.52 15.86
C LEU A 166 1.36 -4.80 17.22
N SER A 167 0.54 -3.88 17.71
CA SER A 167 -0.36 -4.19 18.83
C SER A 167 -1.36 -5.28 18.43
N ASP A 168 -2.02 -5.91 19.41
CA ASP A 168 -3.08 -6.90 19.12
C ASP A 168 -4.26 -6.28 18.36
N GLN A 169 -4.56 -5.02 18.62
CA GLN A 169 -5.57 -4.29 17.85
C GLN A 169 -5.10 -4.00 16.42
N ASP A 170 -3.85 -3.55 16.24
CA ASP A 170 -3.31 -3.21 14.91
C ASP A 170 -3.23 -4.43 13.99
N ILE A 171 -2.81 -5.59 14.52
CA ILE A 171 -2.76 -6.81 13.73
C ILE A 171 -4.16 -7.32 13.40
N ASP A 172 -5.12 -7.21 14.32
CA ASP A 172 -6.52 -7.54 14.04
C ASP A 172 -7.08 -6.62 12.94
N ASP A 173 -6.84 -5.31 13.03
CA ASP A 173 -7.24 -4.35 12.00
C ASP A 173 -6.57 -4.63 10.65
N TYR A 174 -5.27 -4.92 10.61
CA TYR A 174 -4.55 -5.24 9.38
C TYR A 174 -5.18 -6.45 8.65
N PHE A 175 -5.44 -7.53 9.37
CA PHE A 175 -6.04 -8.73 8.78
C PHE A 175 -7.52 -8.54 8.47
N ARG A 176 -8.28 -7.83 9.32
CA ARG A 176 -9.67 -7.48 9.08
C ARG A 176 -9.84 -6.69 7.79
N ILE A 177 -9.02 -5.66 7.59
CA ILE A 177 -9.10 -4.82 6.38
C ILE A 177 -8.67 -5.62 5.15
N THR A 178 -7.65 -6.47 5.27
CA THR A 178 -7.24 -7.37 4.18
C THR A 178 -8.37 -8.33 3.80
N TYR A 179 -9.04 -8.94 4.79
CA TYR A 179 -10.21 -9.78 4.57
C TYR A 179 -11.35 -8.99 3.89
N GLU A 180 -11.71 -7.82 4.40
CA GLU A 180 -12.79 -6.99 3.83
C GLU A 180 -12.48 -6.59 2.39
N SER A 181 -11.23 -6.22 2.14
CA SER A 181 -10.76 -5.88 0.81
C SER A 181 -10.89 -7.08 -0.14
N LEU A 182 -10.50 -8.29 0.29
CA LEU A 182 -10.63 -9.54 -0.50
C LEU A 182 -12.10 -9.87 -0.76
N LYS A 183 -12.91 -9.89 0.30
CA LYS A 183 -14.32 -10.21 0.26
C LYS A 183 -15.08 -9.29 -0.70
N ARG A 184 -14.89 -7.98 -0.56
CA ARG A 184 -15.58 -6.98 -1.39
C ARG A 184 -15.09 -6.97 -2.83
N SER A 185 -13.83 -7.31 -3.06
CA SER A 185 -13.30 -7.52 -4.42
C SER A 185 -13.92 -8.77 -5.07
N ALA A 186 -14.01 -9.89 -4.34
CA ALA A 186 -14.65 -11.12 -4.79
C ALA A 186 -16.14 -10.91 -5.10
N GLN A 187 -16.81 -10.06 -4.32
CA GLN A 187 -18.22 -9.68 -4.52
C GLN A 187 -18.42 -8.55 -5.53
N GLN A 188 -17.34 -8.03 -6.13
CA GLN A 188 -17.38 -6.93 -7.08
C GLN A 188 -18.10 -5.67 -6.54
N THR A 189 -18.02 -5.42 -5.22
CA THR A 189 -18.64 -4.26 -4.55
C THR A 189 -18.23 -2.96 -5.23
N PRO A 190 -19.13 -2.06 -5.64
CA PRO A 190 -18.78 -0.83 -6.36
C PRO A 190 -17.62 -0.05 -5.72
N LEU A 191 -16.71 0.47 -6.56
CA LEU A 191 -15.60 1.29 -6.10
C LEU A 191 -16.13 2.60 -5.52
N ALA A 192 -15.53 3.06 -4.41
CA ALA A 192 -15.75 4.41 -3.92
C ALA A 192 -15.32 5.44 -5.00
N THR A 193 -16.14 6.48 -5.17
CA THR A 193 -15.86 7.57 -6.12
C THR A 193 -16.08 8.92 -5.44
N VAL A 194 -15.46 9.95 -6.00
CA VAL A 194 -15.63 11.35 -5.57
C VAL A 194 -15.85 12.25 -6.78
N ASN A 195 -16.69 13.27 -6.61
CA ASN A 195 -16.92 14.29 -7.63
C ASN A 195 -15.79 15.35 -7.65
N GLU A 196 -15.74 16.23 -8.66
CA GLU A 196 -14.68 17.24 -8.77
C GLU A 196 -14.61 18.18 -7.55
N PRO A 197 -15.73 18.71 -7.01
CA PRO A 197 -15.67 19.51 -5.78
C PRO A 197 -15.02 18.79 -4.60
N GLN A 198 -15.30 17.50 -4.40
CA GLN A 198 -14.68 16.68 -3.35
C GLN A 198 -13.18 16.46 -3.62
N ARG A 199 -12.80 16.20 -4.88
CA ARG A 199 -11.38 16.09 -5.28
C ARG A 199 -10.62 17.37 -4.99
N GLU A 200 -11.20 18.52 -5.34
CA GLU A 200 -10.58 19.82 -5.10
C GLU A 200 -10.41 20.08 -3.61
N GLN A 201 -11.42 19.79 -2.79
CA GLN A 201 -11.31 19.90 -1.34
C GLN A 201 -10.23 18.99 -0.75
N GLY A 202 -10.11 17.75 -1.22
CA GLY A 202 -9.05 16.83 -0.82
C GLY A 202 -7.65 17.37 -1.19
N ARG A 203 -7.47 17.87 -2.42
CA ARG A 203 -6.20 18.47 -2.88
C ARG A 203 -5.83 19.72 -2.08
N ASN A 204 -6.79 20.59 -1.80
CA ASN A 204 -6.56 21.80 -1.03
C ASN A 204 -6.18 21.46 0.42
N ALA A 205 -6.84 20.47 1.02
CA ALA A 205 -6.51 19.98 2.34
C ALA A 205 -5.10 19.37 2.41
N LEU A 206 -4.69 18.60 1.38
CA LEU A 206 -3.32 18.10 1.27
C LEU A 206 -2.30 19.24 1.18
N SER A 207 -2.56 20.24 0.34
CA SER A 207 -1.67 21.39 0.21
C SER A 207 -1.51 22.14 1.53
N ALA A 208 -2.60 22.32 2.30
CA ALA A 208 -2.54 22.96 3.61
C ALA A 208 -1.77 22.11 4.63
N ALA A 209 -2.01 20.79 4.66
CA ALA A 209 -1.32 19.87 5.56
C ALA A 209 0.18 19.79 5.28
N ILE A 210 0.59 19.79 4.01
CA ILE A 210 2.02 19.84 3.63
C ILE A 210 2.65 21.16 4.05
N ALA A 211 1.98 22.29 3.80
CA ALA A 211 2.50 23.60 4.18
C ALA A 211 2.72 23.68 5.71
N GLU A 212 1.77 23.17 6.49
CA GLU A 212 1.90 23.08 7.94
C GLU A 212 3.04 22.14 8.37
N ARG A 213 3.18 20.98 7.73
CA ARG A 213 4.26 20.03 8.04
C ARG A 213 5.64 20.58 7.73
N LEU A 214 5.78 21.33 6.64
CA LEU A 214 7.05 21.93 6.27
C LEU A 214 7.40 23.15 7.13
N LYS A 215 6.44 23.80 7.80
CA LYS A 215 6.65 24.99 8.66
C LYS A 215 7.52 26.10 8.03
N GLY A 216 7.52 26.19 6.70
CA GLY A 216 8.37 27.14 5.97
C GLY A 216 9.84 26.73 5.82
N ASP A 217 10.21 25.48 6.11
CA ASP A 217 11.54 24.93 5.83
C ASP A 217 11.81 24.92 4.31
N PRO A 218 12.71 25.80 3.82
CA PRO A 218 12.98 25.92 2.40
C PRO A 218 13.74 24.72 1.83
N ASP A 219 14.45 23.95 2.66
CA ASP A 219 15.25 22.82 2.22
C ASP A 219 14.35 21.60 2.04
N ALA A 220 13.48 21.35 3.01
CA ALA A 220 12.45 20.33 2.90
C ALA A 220 11.47 20.63 1.74
N ALA A 221 11.07 21.90 1.55
CA ALA A 221 10.24 22.30 0.42
C ALA A 221 10.94 22.08 -0.94
N ARG A 222 12.23 22.39 -1.05
CA ARG A 222 13.02 22.14 -2.26
C ARG A 222 13.20 20.65 -2.53
N SER A 223 13.47 19.86 -1.49
CA SER A 223 13.59 18.41 -1.55
C SER A 223 12.29 17.76 -2.07
N LEU A 224 11.15 18.17 -1.51
CA LEU A 224 9.85 17.68 -1.94
C LEU A 224 9.55 18.09 -3.39
N ALA A 225 9.83 19.34 -3.76
CA ALA A 225 9.65 19.81 -5.14
C ALA A 225 10.54 19.05 -6.15
N ALA A 226 11.77 18.70 -5.77
CA ALA A 226 12.67 17.89 -6.59
C ALA A 226 12.14 16.46 -6.78
N ALA A 227 11.66 15.83 -5.70
CA ALA A 227 11.06 14.49 -5.76
C ALA A 227 9.79 14.44 -6.61
N VAL A 228 9.05 15.54 -6.65
CA VAL A 228 7.87 15.70 -7.50
C VAL A 228 8.24 15.87 -8.98
N ALA A 229 9.31 16.61 -9.26
CA ALA A 229 9.75 16.89 -10.63
C ALA A 229 10.41 15.68 -11.29
N ASP A 230 11.24 14.95 -10.55
CA ASP A 230 11.91 13.74 -11.01
C ASP A 230 12.01 12.71 -9.86
N PRO A 231 10.96 11.88 -9.66
CA PRO A 231 10.96 10.84 -8.63
C PRO A 231 12.07 9.80 -8.83
N ALA A 232 12.55 9.61 -10.07
CA ALA A 232 13.58 8.62 -10.37
C ALA A 232 14.97 9.11 -9.93
N ALA A 233 15.24 10.41 -10.05
CA ALA A 233 16.54 11.00 -9.73
C ALA A 233 16.83 11.21 -8.23
N VAL A 234 15.82 11.18 -7.34
CA VAL A 234 16.07 11.40 -5.90
C VAL A 234 16.79 10.22 -5.23
N THR A 235 17.59 10.49 -4.21
CA THR A 235 18.22 9.42 -3.40
C THR A 235 17.17 8.67 -2.57
N PRO A 236 17.45 7.44 -2.12
CA PRO A 236 16.56 6.72 -1.20
C PRO A 236 16.26 7.47 0.10
N GLU A 237 17.25 8.18 0.66
CA GLU A 237 17.07 9.03 1.84
C GLU A 237 16.09 10.18 1.61
N ILE A 238 16.24 10.91 0.50
CA ILE A 238 15.31 11.98 0.13
C ILE A 238 13.91 11.41 -0.11
N TRP A 239 13.82 10.29 -0.82
CA TRP A 239 12.54 9.63 -1.08
C TRP A 239 11.86 9.22 0.23
N CYS A 240 12.57 8.55 1.13
CA CYS A 240 12.05 8.02 2.38
C CYS A 240 11.59 9.16 3.31
N SER A 241 12.37 10.24 3.42
CA SER A 241 12.01 11.44 4.18
C SER A 241 10.77 12.14 3.62
N ASN A 242 10.69 12.29 2.30
CA ASN A 242 9.52 12.89 1.65
C ASN A 242 8.28 12.01 1.80
N MET A 243 8.41 10.68 1.72
CA MET A 243 7.28 9.76 1.97
C MET A 243 6.77 9.86 3.39
N ARG A 244 7.65 9.87 4.40
CA ARG A 244 7.25 10.13 5.80
C ARG A 244 6.46 11.43 5.89
N THR A 245 7.02 12.52 5.35
CA THR A 245 6.38 13.84 5.38
C THR A 245 4.98 13.82 4.75
N MET A 246 4.83 13.17 3.60
CA MET A 246 3.56 13.10 2.86
C MET A 246 2.52 12.25 3.59
N GLU A 247 2.86 11.06 4.07
CA GLU A 247 1.94 10.19 4.82
C GLU A 247 1.45 10.87 6.11
N HIS A 248 2.36 11.51 6.82
CA HIS A 248 2.06 12.30 8.02
C HIS A 248 1.24 13.56 7.75
N ALA A 249 1.38 14.17 6.57
CA ALA A 249 0.50 15.24 6.11
C ALA A 249 -0.91 14.70 5.85
N VAL A 250 -1.04 13.60 5.11
CA VAL A 250 -2.34 12.95 4.82
C VAL A 250 -3.08 12.59 6.11
N LEU A 251 -2.38 12.00 7.10
CA LEU A 251 -2.99 11.63 8.37
C LEU A 251 -3.48 12.83 9.19
N SER A 252 -2.88 14.01 9.01
CA SER A 252 -3.32 15.24 9.68
C SER A 252 -4.57 15.88 9.06
N ILE A 253 -4.97 15.45 7.86
CA ILE A 253 -6.18 15.95 7.20
C ILE A 253 -7.42 15.43 7.96
N PRO A 254 -8.38 16.31 8.30
CA PRO A 254 -9.64 15.90 8.93
C PRO A 254 -10.54 15.12 7.96
N GLN A 255 -11.48 14.37 8.53
CA GLN A 255 -12.57 13.78 7.73
C GLN A 255 -13.65 14.84 7.44
N PRO A 256 -14.30 14.79 6.26
CA PRO A 256 -14.19 13.76 5.21
C PRO A 256 -13.11 14.02 4.15
N GLN A 257 -12.38 15.15 4.21
CA GLN A 257 -11.44 15.56 3.16
C GLN A 257 -10.30 14.56 2.96
N ARG A 258 -9.86 13.91 4.04
CA ARG A 258 -8.84 12.84 3.97
C ARG A 258 -9.33 11.68 3.11
N ASP A 259 -10.55 11.22 3.33
CA ASP A 259 -11.11 10.12 2.54
C ASP A 259 -11.26 10.49 1.07
N TRP A 260 -11.71 11.71 0.78
CA TRP A 260 -11.83 12.17 -0.61
C TRP A 260 -10.48 12.23 -1.32
N LEU A 261 -9.43 12.65 -0.62
CA LEU A 261 -8.07 12.63 -1.13
C LEU A 261 -7.60 11.18 -1.40
N LEU A 262 -7.82 10.27 -0.45
CA LEU A 262 -7.40 8.87 -0.62
C LEU A 262 -8.10 8.20 -1.81
N ILE A 263 -9.40 8.43 -1.95
CA ILE A 263 -10.16 7.96 -3.12
C ILE A 263 -9.59 8.57 -4.39
N SER A 264 -9.36 9.90 -4.45
CA SER A 264 -8.86 10.54 -5.67
C SER A 264 -7.50 10.02 -6.11
N ILE A 265 -6.57 9.85 -5.16
CA ILE A 265 -5.24 9.30 -5.42
C ILE A 265 -5.35 7.89 -6.01
N GLN A 266 -6.17 7.03 -5.41
CA GLN A 266 -6.33 5.65 -5.87
C GLN A 266 -7.02 5.57 -7.24
N THR A 267 -8.07 6.36 -7.47
CA THR A 267 -8.74 6.41 -8.79
C THR A 267 -7.81 6.91 -9.89
N ASP A 268 -6.97 7.91 -9.61
CA ASP A 268 -5.98 8.40 -10.57
C ASP A 268 -4.92 7.32 -10.85
N ALA A 269 -4.53 6.53 -9.83
CA ALA A 269 -3.59 5.41 -9.97
C ALA A 269 -4.11 4.37 -10.94
N LEU A 270 -5.37 3.97 -10.75
CA LEU A 270 -6.05 3.00 -11.61
C LEU A 270 -6.18 3.53 -13.04
N ALA A 271 -6.59 4.79 -13.21
CA ALA A 271 -6.69 5.41 -14.53
C ALA A 271 -5.35 5.39 -15.30
N ARG A 272 -4.24 5.73 -14.63
CA ARG A 272 -2.90 5.67 -15.24
C ARG A 272 -2.46 4.25 -15.58
N ARG A 273 -2.72 3.27 -14.72
CA ARG A 273 -2.41 1.86 -15.01
C ARG A 273 -3.17 1.38 -16.24
N SER A 274 -4.47 1.65 -16.32
CA SER A 274 -5.31 1.26 -17.45
C SER A 274 -4.84 1.89 -18.76
N ALA A 275 -4.35 3.14 -18.73
CA ALA A 275 -3.80 3.82 -19.90
C ALA A 275 -2.48 3.22 -20.41
N ASN A 276 -1.74 2.50 -19.56
CA ASN A 276 -0.43 1.94 -19.87
C ASN A 276 -0.46 0.44 -20.23
N LEU A 277 -1.63 -0.21 -20.27
CA LEU A 277 -1.75 -1.60 -20.70
C LEU A 277 -1.64 -1.71 -22.24
N PRO A 278 -0.86 -2.67 -22.78
CA PRO A 278 -0.80 -2.89 -24.22
C PRO A 278 -2.18 -3.26 -24.77
N VAL A 279 -2.64 -2.57 -25.82
CA VAL A 279 -3.85 -2.95 -26.56
C VAL A 279 -3.61 -4.33 -27.19
N PRO A 280 -4.47 -5.34 -26.94
CA PRO A 280 -4.35 -6.63 -27.59
C PRO A 280 -4.35 -6.45 -29.11
N ARG A 281 -3.31 -6.97 -29.78
CA ARG A 281 -3.29 -7.00 -31.24
C ARG A 281 -4.49 -7.83 -31.72
N PRO A 282 -5.31 -7.34 -32.67
CA PRO A 282 -6.39 -8.14 -33.22
C PRO A 282 -5.82 -9.44 -33.80
N PRO A 283 -6.55 -10.56 -33.71
CA PRO A 283 -6.10 -11.81 -34.30
C PRO A 283 -5.82 -11.59 -35.78
N SER A 284 -4.62 -11.96 -36.22
CA SER A 284 -4.28 -12.02 -37.64
C SER A 284 -5.28 -12.94 -38.33
N ALA A 285 -6.01 -12.39 -39.31
CA ALA A 285 -6.93 -13.16 -40.14
C ALA A 285 -6.17 -14.29 -40.87
N PRO A 286 -6.83 -15.44 -41.09
CA PRO A 286 -6.21 -16.63 -41.69
C PRO A 286 -5.75 -16.41 -43.14
#